data_AF-A0A2R4M8G8-F1
#
_entry.id   AF-A0A2R4M8G8-F1
#
_cell.length_a   1.000
_cell.length_b   1.000
_cell.length_c   1.000
_cell.angle_alpha   90.00
_cell.angle_beta   90.00
_cell.angle_gamma   90.00
#
_symmetry.space_group_name_H-M   'P 1'
#
loop_
_entity.id
_entity.type
_entity.pdbx_description
1 polymer ?
#
loop_
_entity_poly.entity_id
_entity_poly.type
_entity_poly.pdbx_seq_one_letter_code
_entity_poly.pdbx_strand_id
1 'polypeptide(L)' 'MSATECALEILTPLIGQDKSALDAFDLPAGTRIIPPGRMVTKDFRPERTNIDLDATGRIIRVWCG' A
#
# COMPACT_ATOMS: atom_id res chain seq x y z
N MET A 1 0.41 -17.45 -0.14
CA MET A 1 1.37 -16.60 0.60
C MET A 1 0.68 -16.15 1.87
N SER A 2 1.35 -16.19 3.03
CA SER A 2 0.70 -16.06 4.34
C SER A 2 0.07 -14.68 4.50
N ALA A 3 -1.24 -14.62 4.79
CA ALA A 3 -2.01 -13.39 5.00
C ALA A 3 -1.68 -12.66 6.33
N THR A 4 -0.48 -12.87 6.87
CA THR A 4 -0.06 -12.46 8.23
C THR A 4 1.09 -11.46 8.23
N GLU A 5 1.63 -11.11 7.06
CA GLU A 5 2.77 -10.21 6.97
C GLU A 5 2.51 -9.06 5.99
N CYS A 6 3.11 -7.91 6.30
CA CYS A 6 3.08 -6.74 5.45
C CYS A 6 3.89 -6.99 4.16
N ALA A 7 3.35 -6.60 3.01
CA ALA A 7 3.94 -6.83 1.68
C ALA A 7 4.94 -5.73 1.25
N LEU A 8 5.67 -5.14 2.19
CA LEU A 8 6.57 -4.00 1.92
C LEU A 8 7.60 -4.33 0.85
N GLU A 9 8.31 -5.44 1.00
CA GLU A 9 9.40 -5.82 0.09
C GLU A 9 8.89 -6.08 -1.33
N ILE A 10 7.70 -6.67 -1.45
CA ILE A 10 7.09 -7.04 -2.73
C ILE A 10 6.58 -5.80 -3.48
N LEU A 11 6.02 -4.83 -2.76
CA LEU A 11 5.34 -3.68 -3.39
C LEU A 11 6.22 -2.42 -3.49
N THR A 12 7.30 -2.30 -2.73
CA THR A 12 8.25 -1.17 -2.83
C THR A 12 8.78 -0.93 -4.26
N PRO A 13 9.07 -1.97 -5.08
CA PRO A 13 9.48 -1.78 -6.47
C PRO A 13 8.44 -1.07 -7.36
N LEU A 14 7.18 -0.97 -6.92
CA LEU A 14 6.11 -0.29 -7.66
C LEU A 14 6.07 1.22 -7.42
N ILE A 15 6.90 1.77 -6.54
CA ILE A 15 6.98 3.22 -6.34
C ILE A 15 7.33 3.90 -7.68
N GLY A 16 6.54 4.92 -8.05
CA GLY A 16 6.59 5.62 -9.33
C GLY A 16 5.65 5.06 -10.40
N GLN A 17 5.12 3.85 -10.23
CA GLN A 17 4.14 3.25 -11.13
C GLN A 17 2.73 3.77 -10.86
N ASP A 18 1.83 3.59 -11.84
CA ASP A 18 0.40 3.82 -11.65
C ASP A 18 -0.20 2.77 -10.70
N LYS A 19 -1.27 3.12 -9.98
CA LYS A 19 -1.96 2.20 -9.07
C LYS A 19 -2.42 0.89 -9.74
N SER A 20 -2.67 0.90 -11.05
CA SER A 20 -3.05 -0.31 -11.81
C SER A 20 -1.96 -1.39 -11.81
N ALA A 21 -0.70 -1.05 -11.52
CA ALA A 21 0.35 -2.03 -11.33
C ALA A 21 0.05 -3.01 -10.16
N LEU A 22 -0.80 -2.60 -9.22
CA LEU A 22 -1.25 -3.45 -8.11
C LEU A 22 -2.20 -4.56 -8.56
N ASP A 23 -2.86 -4.42 -9.70
CA ASP A 23 -3.83 -5.41 -10.21
C ASP A 23 -3.14 -6.73 -10.60
N ALA A 24 -1.81 -6.72 -10.76
CA ALA A 24 -0.99 -7.91 -10.98
C ALA A 24 -0.65 -8.69 -9.69
N PHE A 25 -1.05 -8.19 -8.51
CA PHE A 25 -0.70 -8.75 -7.21
C PHE A 25 -1.95 -9.17 -6.44
N ASP A 26 -1.87 -10.31 -5.75
CA ASP A 26 -2.85 -10.66 -4.72
C ASP A 26 -2.48 -9.92 -3.43
N LEU A 27 -3.20 -8.84 -3.15
CA LEU A 27 -2.87 -7.94 -2.04
C LEU A 27 -3.24 -8.59 -0.70
N PRO A 28 -2.37 -8.51 0.33
CA PRO A 28 -2.71 -8.99 1.66
C PRO A 28 -4.01 -8.38 2.19
N ALA A 29 -4.75 -9.17 2.95
CA ALA A 29 -5.93 -8.69 3.63
C ALA A 29 -5.59 -7.46 4.51
N GLY A 30 -6.46 -6.45 4.46
CA GLY A 30 -6.24 -5.20 5.20
C GLY A 30 -5.32 -4.19 4.53
N THR A 31 -4.77 -4.48 3.34
CA THR A 31 -4.02 -3.49 2.53
C THR A 31 -4.85 -2.23 2.33
N ARG A 32 -4.25 -1.07 2.59
CA ARG A 32 -4.90 0.25 2.55
C ARG A 32 -4.23 1.17 1.53
N ILE A 33 -4.96 1.49 0.46
CA ILE A 33 -4.56 2.52 -0.52
C ILE A 33 -4.99 3.89 0.02
N ILE A 34 -4.11 4.89 0.03
CA ILE A 34 -4.29 6.21 0.64
C ILE A 34 -4.03 7.30 -0.41
N PRO A 35 -5.08 7.83 -1.08
CA PRO A 35 -4.95 8.98 -1.97
C PRO A 35 -4.75 10.29 -1.18
N PRO A 36 -4.33 11.38 -1.84
CA PRO A 36 -4.11 12.67 -1.19
C PRO A 36 -5.35 13.16 -0.45
N GLY A 37 -5.14 13.75 0.73
CA GLY A 37 -6.22 14.31 1.55
C GLY A 37 -7.07 13.27 2.29
N ARG A 38 -6.86 11.96 2.08
CA ARG A 38 -7.54 10.94 2.88
C ARG A 38 -7.09 11.03 4.34
N MET A 39 -8.02 11.34 5.23
CA MET A 39 -7.80 11.21 6.66
C MET A 39 -7.74 9.73 7.05
N VAL A 40 -6.70 9.36 7.81
CA VAL A 40 -6.52 8.02 8.37
C VAL A 40 -6.25 8.11 9.86
N THR A 41 -6.73 7.13 10.61
CA THR A 41 -6.41 6.96 12.03
C THR A 41 -4.99 6.43 12.18
N LYS A 42 -4.30 6.86 13.25
CA LYS A 42 -2.94 6.41 13.60
C LYS A 42 -2.98 5.19 14.53
N ASP A 43 -3.71 4.16 14.15
CA ASP A 43 -3.69 2.86 14.84
C ASP A 43 -2.58 2.00 14.24
N PHE A 44 -1.53 1.66 14.98
CA PHE A 44 -0.44 0.86 14.43
C PHE A 44 -0.83 -0.61 14.29
N ARG A 45 -0.70 -1.16 13.07
CA ARG A 45 -0.94 -2.57 12.73
C ARG A 45 0.22 -3.12 11.89
N PRO A 46 1.15 -3.89 12.47
CA PRO A 46 2.37 -4.33 11.77
C PRO A 46 2.10 -5.17 10.52
N GLU A 47 0.98 -5.89 10.49
CA GLU A 47 0.53 -6.70 9.35
C GLU A 47 -0.09 -5.87 8.21
N ARG A 48 -0.47 -4.62 8.47
CA ARG A 48 -1.16 -3.78 7.48
C ARG A 48 -0.18 -3.11 6.55
N THR A 49 -0.40 -3.31 5.26
CA THR A 49 0.32 -2.60 4.19
C THR A 49 -0.43 -1.34 3.82
N ASN A 50 0.24 -0.18 3.85
CA ASN A 50 -0.30 1.09 3.39
C ASN A 50 0.42 1.51 2.10
N ILE A 51 -0.34 2.01 1.14
CA ILE A 51 0.15 2.47 -0.16
C ILE A 51 -0.34 3.90 -0.35
N ASP A 52 0.57 4.87 -0.28
CA ASP A 52 0.23 6.27 -0.49
C ASP A 52 0.29 6.58 -1.99
N LEU A 53 -0.73 7.29 -2.48
CA LEU A 53 -0.79 7.76 -3.85
C LEU A 53 -0.63 9.28 -3.92
N ASP A 54 -0.11 9.78 -5.04
CA ASP A 54 -0.20 11.20 -5.39
C ASP A 54 -1.54 11.55 -6.06
N ALA A 55 -1.70 12.82 -6.44
CA ALA A 55 -2.92 13.33 -7.08
C ALA A 55 -3.14 12.78 -8.49
N THR A 56 -2.11 12.20 -9.11
CA THR A 56 -2.19 11.56 -10.43
C THR A 56 -2.47 10.06 -10.34
N GLY A 57 -2.55 9.50 -9.12
CA GLY A 57 -2.78 8.08 -8.90
C GLY A 57 -1.51 7.22 -8.91
N ARG A 58 -0.32 7.84 -8.88
CA ARG A 58 0.95 7.10 -8.80
C ARG A 58 1.29 6.72 -7.37
N ILE A 59 1.90 5.56 -7.23
CA ILE A 59 2.41 5.06 -5.95
C ILE A 59 3.63 5.89 -5.56
N ILE A 60 3.57 6.56 -4.41
CA ILE A 60 4.68 7.40 -3.92
C ILE A 60 5.33 6.83 -2.65
N ARG A 61 4.65 5.91 -1.95
CA ARG A 61 5.18 5.27 -0.75
C ARG A 61 4.47 3.96 -0.46
N VAL A 62 5.22 3.00 0.05
CA VAL A 62 4.70 1.77 0.68
C VAL A 62 5.25 1.70 2.10
N TRP A 63 4.41 1.37 3.08
CA TRP A 63 4.83 1.28 4.49
C TRP A 63 3.92 0.36 5.32
N CYS A 64 4.47 -0.24 6.37
CA CYS A 64 3.72 -1.11 7.29
C CYS A 64 3.25 -0.33 8.52
N GLY A 65 2.01 -0.55 8.95
CA GLY A 65 1.47 0.05 10.18
C GLY A 65 0.00 0.41 10.15
#